data_AF-A0A0C3SDP0-F1
#
_entry.id   AF-A0A0C3SDP0-F1
#
_cell.length_a   1.000
_cell.length_b   1.000
_cell.length_c   1.000
_cell.angle_alpha   90.00
_cell.angle_beta   90.00
_cell.angle_gamma   90.00
#
_symmetry.space_group_name_H-M   'P 1'
#
loop_
_entity.id
_entity.type
_entity.pdbx_description
1 polymer ?
#
loop_
_entity_poly.entity_id
_entity_poly.type
_entity_poly.pdbx_seq_one_letter_code
_entity_poly.pdbx_strand_id
1 'polypeptide(L)'
;MSSPPSSLPGDHPPYYILVSQTPVASASTEPGPTYKSFSHPVIQYHYADDVPNMLLPQSPHEQVLILDYDPTNMTVPMAQSLSPDLAVLGVKVAEAPSSTIDDNPNPRSNNYIYVIETTAKPTDLTPDIEDQDTVHSLLSRFKQRNAVLRATLEYPESRSQDVGVMEPSHAYDDPFRIQSSERHAAPIT
;
A
#
# COMPACT_ATOMS: atom_id res chain seq x y z
N MET A 1 -26.77 26.28 -25.22
CA MET A 1 -26.35 26.24 -23.80
C MET A 1 -25.13 25.34 -23.77
N SER A 2 -23.94 25.90 -23.63
CA SER A 2 -22.70 25.12 -23.60
C SER A 2 -22.55 24.50 -22.22
N SER A 3 -22.45 23.17 -22.15
CA SER A 3 -22.11 22.45 -20.94
C SER A 3 -20.74 22.93 -20.42
N PRO A 4 -20.51 23.00 -19.10
CA PRO A 4 -19.20 23.29 -18.56
C PRO A 4 -18.23 22.15 -18.95
N PRO A 5 -16.95 22.44 -19.19
CA PRO A 5 -15.96 21.40 -19.43
C PRO A 5 -15.88 20.50 -18.20
N SER A 6 -16.00 19.19 -18.42
CA SER A 6 -15.74 18.16 -17.42
C SER A 6 -14.36 18.42 -16.81
N SER A 7 -14.30 18.62 -15.49
CA SER A 7 -13.04 18.79 -14.77
C SER A 7 -12.12 17.61 -15.06
N LEU A 8 -10.84 17.90 -15.29
CA LEU A 8 -9.85 16.87 -15.60
C LEU A 8 -9.64 16.01 -14.34
N PRO A 9 -9.36 14.71 -14.49
CA PRO A 9 -8.94 13.87 -13.36
C PRO A 9 -7.60 14.43 -12.83
N GLY A 10 -7.69 15.24 -11.77
CA GLY A 10 -6.57 16.03 -11.24
C GLY A 10 -7.01 17.36 -10.60
N ASP A 11 -8.20 17.89 -10.89
CA ASP A 11 -8.60 19.21 -10.38
C ASP A 11 -8.99 19.23 -8.89
N HIS A 12 -9.01 18.07 -8.21
CA HIS A 12 -9.52 17.96 -6.84
C HIS A 12 -8.56 17.21 -5.92
N PRO A 13 -8.28 17.76 -4.72
CA PRO A 13 -7.35 17.14 -3.79
C PRO A 13 -7.91 15.82 -3.21
N PRO A 14 -7.05 14.95 -2.67
CA PRO A 14 -7.42 13.68 -2.05
C PRO A 14 -8.52 13.79 -1.00
N TYR A 15 -9.71 13.25 -1.28
CA TYR A 15 -10.84 13.34 -0.36
C TYR A 15 -10.94 12.14 0.59
N TYR A 16 -10.71 10.94 0.08
CA TYR A 16 -10.79 9.71 0.88
C TYR A 16 -9.41 9.29 1.36
N ILE A 17 -9.07 9.65 2.60
CA ILE A 17 -7.81 9.26 3.24
C ILE A 17 -8.09 8.34 4.44
N LEU A 18 -7.33 7.25 4.51
CA LEU A 18 -7.31 6.30 5.63
C LEU A 18 -5.88 6.15 6.15
N VAL A 19 -5.73 6.09 7.46
CA VAL A 19 -4.47 5.73 8.11
C VAL A 19 -4.56 4.29 8.58
N SER A 20 -3.68 3.44 8.05
CA SER A 20 -3.51 2.07 8.49
C SER A 20 -2.36 1.99 9.49
N GLN A 21 -2.65 1.60 10.72
CA GLN A 21 -1.66 1.47 11.78
C GLN A 21 -1.35 -0.01 12.01
N THR A 22 -0.08 -0.37 11.83
CA THR A 22 0.43 -1.70 12.19
C THR A 22 1.07 -1.61 13.57
N PRO A 23 0.50 -2.27 14.60
CA PRO A 23 1.07 -2.25 15.93
C PRO A 23 2.44 -2.92 15.93
N VAL A 24 3.32 -2.37 16.74
CA VAL A 24 4.58 -2.98 17.12
C VAL A 24 4.27 -4.20 17.99
N ALA A 25 4.66 -5.39 17.55
CA ALA A 25 4.48 -6.60 18.34
C ALA A 25 5.24 -6.48 19.67
N SER A 26 4.51 -6.43 20.78
CA SER A 26 5.07 -6.57 22.13
C SER A 26 5.72 -7.96 22.25
N ALA A 27 6.77 -8.06 23.07
CA ALA A 27 7.65 -9.23 23.21
C ALA A 27 6.99 -10.49 23.84
N SER A 28 5.79 -10.87 23.40
CA SER A 28 5.17 -12.15 23.74
C SER A 28 5.66 -13.23 22.77
N THR A 29 6.06 -14.37 23.33
CA THR A 29 6.70 -15.51 22.66
C THR A 29 5.84 -16.24 21.60
N GLU A 30 4.59 -15.82 21.37
CA GLU A 30 3.74 -16.39 20.33
C GLU A 30 3.44 -15.40 19.20
N PRO A 31 3.50 -15.84 17.92
CA PRO A 31 3.08 -15.02 16.78
C PRO A 31 1.55 -14.87 16.80
N GLY A 32 1.06 -13.89 17.56
CA GLY A 32 -0.33 -13.45 17.49
C GLY A 32 -0.65 -12.86 16.11
N PRO A 33 -1.93 -12.84 15.70
CA PRO A 33 -2.34 -12.27 14.42
C PRO A 33 -1.96 -10.79 14.35
N THR A 34 -1.21 -10.41 13.31
CA THR A 34 -0.93 -9.00 12.98
C THR A 34 -2.21 -8.37 12.43
N TYR A 35 -2.94 -7.65 13.28
CA TYR A 35 -4.09 -6.87 12.84
C TYR A 35 -3.65 -5.46 12.43
N LYS A 36 -4.25 -4.94 11.37
CA LYS A 36 -4.12 -3.53 10.97
C LYS A 36 -5.33 -2.76 11.50
N SER A 37 -5.09 -1.69 12.23
CA SER A 37 -6.15 -0.74 12.59
C SER A 37 -6.31 0.28 11.46
N PHE A 38 -7.54 0.69 11.15
CA PHE A 38 -7.82 1.74 10.17
C PHE A 38 -8.56 2.89 10.85
N SER A 39 -8.13 4.11 10.58
CA SER A 39 -8.73 5.32 11.15
C SER A 39 -8.81 6.45 10.12
N HIS A 40 -9.76 7.36 10.31
CA HIS A 40 -9.88 8.58 9.52
C HIS A 40 -9.15 9.72 10.23
N PRO A 41 -8.16 10.35 9.58
CA PRO A 41 -7.52 11.54 10.13
C PRO A 41 -8.41 12.78 9.95
N VAL A 42 -8.13 13.83 10.71
CA VAL A 42 -8.58 15.17 10.37
C VAL A 42 -7.74 15.64 9.19
N ILE A 43 -8.37 15.98 8.08
CA ILE A 43 -7.69 16.38 6.83
C ILE A 43 -7.63 17.90 6.76
N GLN A 44 -6.43 18.43 6.54
CA GLN A 44 -6.18 19.85 6.28
C GLN A 44 -5.40 19.96 4.97
N TYR A 45 -5.86 20.83 4.07
CA TYR A 45 -5.21 21.08 2.79
C TYR A 45 -4.37 22.34 2.89
N HIS A 46 -3.10 22.23 2.50
CA HIS A 46 -2.19 23.34 2.40
C HIS A 46 -1.75 23.51 0.96
N TYR A 47 -1.74 24.75 0.49
CA TYR A 47 -1.34 25.13 -0.86
C TYR A 47 0.04 25.80 -0.84
N ALA A 48 0.65 25.96 -2.02
CA ALA A 48 2.01 26.48 -2.15
C ALA A 48 2.17 27.95 -1.67
N ASP A 49 1.06 28.68 -1.55
CA ASP A 49 0.99 30.06 -1.06
C ASP A 49 0.73 30.17 0.45
N ASP A 50 0.47 29.05 1.13
CA ASP A 50 0.28 29.03 2.58
C ASP A 50 1.60 29.19 3.35
N VAL A 51 1.49 29.69 4.59
CA VAL A 51 2.63 29.86 5.48
C VAL A 51 3.13 28.51 6.03
N PRO A 52 4.45 28.24 6.01
CA PRO A 52 5.00 26.91 6.32
C PRO A 52 4.85 26.51 7.79
N ASN A 53 4.63 27.46 8.69
CA ASN A 53 4.45 27.20 10.12
C ASN A 53 3.12 26.51 10.46
N MET A 54 2.16 26.49 9.54
CA MET A 54 0.88 25.81 9.74
C MET A 54 0.99 24.28 9.72
N LEU A 55 2.09 23.73 9.20
CA LEU A 55 2.33 22.28 9.11
C LEU A 55 2.88 21.66 10.41
N LEU A 56 3.22 22.50 11.40
CA LEU A 56 3.85 22.02 12.62
C LEU A 56 2.80 21.53 13.63
N PRO A 57 3.09 20.44 14.37
CA PRO A 57 2.25 20.00 15.48
C PRO A 57 2.01 21.15 16.47
N GLN A 58 0.74 21.40 16.81
CA GLN A 58 0.35 22.45 17.75
C GLN A 58 0.33 21.95 19.19
N SER A 59 0.26 20.63 19.39
CA SER A 59 0.30 20.02 20.72
C SER A 59 1.25 18.81 20.79
N PRO A 60 1.80 18.50 21.98
CA PRO A 60 2.76 17.40 22.15
C PRO A 60 2.21 16.00 21.83
N HIS A 61 0.89 15.84 21.82
CA HIS A 61 0.21 14.57 21.57
C HIS A 61 -0.39 14.50 20.17
N GLU A 62 -0.19 15.53 19.34
CA GLU A 62 -0.69 15.56 17.99
C GLU A 62 0.19 14.71 17.07
N GLN A 63 -0.47 13.85 16.29
CA GLN A 63 0.19 13.07 15.25
C GLN A 63 -0.08 13.71 13.91
N VAL A 64 0.95 14.27 13.31
CA VAL A 64 0.89 14.93 12.00
C VAL A 64 1.53 14.04 10.94
N LEU A 65 0.76 13.81 9.88
CA LEU A 65 1.16 13.13 8.65
C LEU A 65 0.96 14.11 7.49
N ILE A 66 1.95 14.20 6.59
CA ILE A 66 1.89 15.02 5.38
C ILE A 66 1.74 14.07 4.19
N LEU A 67 0.75 14.31 3.34
CA LEU A 67 0.60 13.66 2.04
C LEU A 67 0.89 14.72 0.96
N ASP A 68 2.00 14.55 0.25
CA ASP A 68 2.37 15.42 -0.86
C ASP A 68 1.60 14.97 -2.11
N TYR A 69 0.77 15.89 -2.62
CA TYR A 69 -0.12 15.64 -3.74
C TYR A 69 0.08 16.70 -4.81
N ASP A 70 0.55 16.26 -5.97
CA ASP A 70 0.66 17.10 -7.17
C ASP A 70 -0.42 16.66 -8.18
N PRO A 71 -1.42 17.51 -8.47
CA PRO A 71 -2.48 17.18 -9.44
C PRO A 71 -1.96 17.02 -10.87
N THR A 72 -0.81 17.60 -11.19
CA THR A 72 -0.18 17.51 -12.52
C THR A 72 0.68 16.26 -12.67
N ASN A 73 1.08 15.66 -11.55
CA ASN A 73 1.93 14.49 -11.51
C ASN A 73 1.24 13.32 -10.80
N MET A 74 0.56 12.50 -11.59
CA MET A 74 -0.17 11.31 -11.14
C MET A 74 0.72 10.16 -10.62
N THR A 75 2.01 10.41 -10.33
CA THR A 75 2.84 9.45 -9.58
C THR A 75 2.24 9.19 -8.20
N VAL A 76 2.51 8.00 -7.64
CA VAL A 76 2.04 7.62 -6.30
C VAL A 76 2.44 8.71 -5.29
N PRO A 77 1.49 9.33 -4.57
CA PRO A 77 1.80 10.44 -3.68
C PRO A 77 2.68 9.96 -2.53
N MET A 78 3.56 10.84 -2.09
CA MET A 78 4.49 10.55 -1.00
C MET A 78 3.87 10.98 0.32
N ALA A 79 3.98 10.14 1.36
CA ALA A 79 3.60 10.52 2.71
C ALA A 79 4.81 10.57 3.65
N GLN A 80 4.78 11.52 4.58
CA GLN A 80 5.81 11.75 5.59
C GLN A 80 5.16 11.90 6.97
N SER A 81 5.87 11.47 8.02
CA SER A 81 5.45 11.71 9.41
C SER A 81 6.30 12.83 10.00
N LEU A 82 5.63 13.81 10.63
CA LEU A 82 6.29 14.79 11.48
C LEU A 82 6.24 14.39 12.97
N SER A 83 5.64 13.23 13.26
CA SER A 83 5.45 12.76 14.63
C SER A 83 6.67 11.94 15.09
N PRO A 84 7.17 12.12 16.33
CA PRO A 84 8.34 11.41 16.81
C PRO A 84 8.10 9.90 16.95
N ASP A 85 6.88 9.49 17.29
CA ASP A 85 6.52 8.13 17.64
C ASP A 85 5.84 7.34 16.51
N LEU A 86 5.73 7.94 15.31
CA LEU A 86 5.03 7.34 14.17
C LEU A 86 5.91 7.40 12.93
N ALA A 87 6.03 6.29 12.21
CA ALA A 87 6.74 6.20 10.95
C ALA A 87 5.76 5.80 9.82
N VAL A 88 5.94 6.40 8.65
CA VAL A 88 5.22 6.03 7.43
C VAL A 88 5.97 4.88 6.75
N LEU A 89 5.23 3.84 6.38
CA LEU A 89 5.72 2.69 5.61
C LEU A 89 5.51 2.88 4.11
N GLY A 90 4.41 3.53 3.73
CA GLY A 90 4.09 3.81 2.33
C GLY A 90 2.67 4.34 2.13
N VAL A 91 2.32 4.63 0.88
CA VAL A 91 0.97 5.04 0.48
C VAL A 91 0.44 4.07 -0.56
N LYS A 92 -0.78 3.58 -0.35
CA LYS A 92 -1.50 2.76 -1.31
C LYS A 92 -2.67 3.57 -1.88
N VAL A 93 -2.79 3.56 -3.19
CA VAL A 93 -3.92 4.19 -3.89
C VAL A 93 -4.80 3.07 -4.44
N ALA A 94 -6.08 3.10 -4.11
CA ALA A 94 -7.07 2.16 -4.61
C ALA A 94 -8.27 2.92 -5.16
N GLU A 95 -8.99 2.32 -6.11
CA GLU A 95 -10.25 2.90 -6.59
C GLU A 95 -11.33 2.79 -5.50
N ALA A 96 -12.06 3.87 -5.27
CA ALA A 96 -13.14 3.92 -4.31
C ALA A 96 -14.33 3.07 -4.80
N PRO A 97 -14.95 2.22 -3.95
CA PRO A 97 -16.09 1.37 -4.34
C PRO A 97 -17.29 2.13 -4.93
N SER A 98 -17.41 3.43 -4.63
CA SER A 98 -18.50 4.31 -5.09
C SER A 98 -18.20 5.05 -6.41
N SER A 99 -17.07 4.78 -7.06
CA SER A 99 -16.63 5.37 -8.34
C SER A 99 -17.57 5.07 -9.52
N THR A 100 -18.35 3.99 -9.45
CA THR A 100 -19.11 3.44 -10.59
C THR A 100 -20.57 3.87 -10.66
N ILE A 101 -21.06 4.66 -9.70
CA ILE A 101 -22.44 5.16 -9.71
C ILE A 101 -22.39 6.66 -9.98
N ASP A 102 -22.85 7.05 -11.16
CA ASP A 102 -22.95 8.42 -11.72
C ASP A 102 -23.88 9.37 -10.90
N ASP A 103 -24.27 8.96 -9.68
CA ASP A 103 -25.17 9.68 -8.77
C ASP A 103 -24.43 10.35 -7.59
N ASN A 104 -23.10 10.48 -7.62
CA ASN A 104 -22.43 11.27 -6.58
C ASN A 104 -22.74 12.76 -6.82
N PRO A 105 -23.53 13.43 -5.95
CA PRO A 105 -23.93 14.83 -6.17
C PRO A 105 -22.75 15.80 -5.97
N ASN A 106 -21.59 15.31 -5.55
CA ASN A 106 -20.41 16.12 -5.32
C ASN A 106 -19.35 15.86 -6.40
N PRO A 107 -19.29 16.68 -7.48
CA PRO A 107 -18.31 16.54 -8.55
C PRO A 107 -16.85 16.79 -8.09
N ARG A 108 -16.64 17.09 -6.80
CA ARG A 108 -15.35 17.43 -6.19
C ARG A 108 -14.63 16.27 -5.51
N SER A 109 -15.26 15.10 -5.35
CA SER A 109 -14.61 13.95 -4.72
C SER A 109 -13.88 13.12 -5.77
N ASN A 110 -12.59 12.91 -5.61
CA ASN A 110 -11.86 11.99 -6.47
C ASN A 110 -12.27 10.53 -6.21
N ASN A 111 -12.22 9.70 -7.26
CA ASN A 111 -12.64 8.29 -7.23
C ASN A 111 -11.60 7.36 -6.58
N TYR A 112 -10.68 7.90 -5.79
CA TYR A 112 -9.55 7.15 -5.23
C TYR A 112 -9.52 7.26 -3.70
N ILE A 113 -9.16 6.15 -3.06
CA ILE A 113 -8.87 6.04 -1.64
C ILE A 113 -7.36 5.96 -1.46
N TYR A 114 -6.84 6.82 -0.60
CA TYR A 114 -5.44 6.87 -0.22
C TYR A 114 -5.28 6.24 1.16
N VAL A 115 -4.52 5.16 1.25
CA VAL A 115 -4.23 4.46 2.49
C VAL A 115 -2.78 4.72 2.87
N ILE A 116 -2.57 5.52 3.92
CA ILE A 116 -1.25 5.78 4.49
C ILE A 116 -0.94 4.66 5.48
N GLU A 117 0.04 3.81 5.15
CA GLU A 117 0.50 2.75 6.03
C GLU A 117 1.52 3.29 7.02
N THR A 118 1.31 3.04 8.30
CA THR A 118 2.13 3.56 9.39
C THR A 118 2.44 2.48 10.42
N THR A 119 3.52 2.68 11.17
CA THR A 119 3.88 1.87 12.34
C THR A 119 4.39 2.74 13.46
N ALA A 120 4.20 2.31 14.70
CA ALA A 120 4.76 3.01 15.86
C ALA A 120 6.28 2.87 15.87
N LYS A 121 6.98 3.97 16.20
CA LYS A 121 8.43 3.96 16.37
C LYS A 121 8.74 3.33 17.72
N PRO A 122 9.61 2.30 17.78
CA PRO A 122 9.96 1.68 19.05
C PRO A 122 10.78 2.67 19.91
N THR A 123 10.18 3.19 20.98
CA THR A 123 10.79 4.13 21.93
C THR A 123 12.18 3.65 22.36
N ASP A 124 13.20 4.49 22.17
CA ASP A 124 14.55 4.29 22.69
C ASP A 124 14.55 4.52 24.20
N LEU A 125 14.00 3.55 24.92
CA LEU A 125 14.35 3.36 26.32
C LEU A 125 15.83 2.97 26.35
N THR A 126 16.65 3.84 26.94
CA THR A 126 18.01 3.50 27.34
C THR A 126 17.90 2.28 28.25
N PRO A 127 18.48 1.13 27.89
CA PRO A 127 18.44 -0.02 28.77
C PRO A 127 19.22 0.34 30.02
N ASP A 128 18.55 0.42 31.16
CA ASP A 128 19.22 0.31 32.45
C ASP A 128 19.76 -1.12 32.50
N ILE A 129 21.08 -1.27 32.58
CA ILE A 129 21.83 -2.43 32.05
C ILE A 129 21.71 -3.69 32.95
N GLU A 130 20.94 -3.68 34.03
CA GLU A 130 21.19 -4.66 35.10
C GLU A 130 20.44 -6.00 35.06
N ASP A 131 19.45 -6.23 34.19
CA ASP A 131 18.65 -7.48 34.25
C ASP A 131 18.75 -8.37 33.00
N GLN A 132 18.78 -9.71 33.16
CA GLN A 132 18.78 -10.67 32.04
C GLN A 132 17.58 -10.54 31.09
N ASP A 133 16.47 -9.95 31.57
CA ASP A 133 15.32 -9.57 30.75
C ASP A 133 15.69 -8.53 29.66
N THR A 134 16.80 -7.82 29.81
CA THR A 134 17.35 -6.89 28.82
C THR A 134 17.84 -7.61 27.55
N VAL A 135 18.39 -8.83 27.62
CA VAL A 135 18.94 -9.51 26.43
C VAL A 135 17.82 -10.01 25.53
N HIS A 136 16.81 -10.66 26.13
CA HIS A 136 15.65 -11.15 25.38
C HIS A 136 14.81 -10.00 24.82
N SER A 137 14.61 -8.93 25.59
CA SER A 137 13.92 -7.74 25.10
C SER A 137 14.71 -7.01 24.01
N LEU A 138 16.04 -6.88 24.14
CA LEU A 138 16.91 -6.29 23.11
C LEU A 138 16.89 -7.09 21.82
N LEU A 139 16.96 -8.43 21.90
CA LEU A 139 16.89 -9.29 20.71
C LEU A 139 15.52 -9.20 20.04
N SER A 140 14.45 -9.19 20.82
CA SER A 140 13.08 -9.04 20.31
C SER A 140 12.91 -7.69 19.60
N ARG A 141 13.40 -6.62 20.22
CA ARG A 141 13.41 -5.26 19.65
C ARG A 141 14.25 -5.17 18.38
N PHE A 142 15.41 -5.83 18.34
CA PHE A 142 16.26 -5.89 17.15
C PHE A 142 15.56 -6.62 16.01
N LYS A 143 14.98 -7.80 16.26
CA LYS A 143 14.21 -8.57 15.27
C LYS A 143 13.05 -7.75 14.73
N GLN A 144 12.34 -7.07 15.62
CA GLN A 144 11.21 -6.22 15.27
C GLN A 144 11.63 -5.04 14.39
N ARG A 145 12.70 -4.32 14.77
CA ARG A 145 13.27 -3.23 13.94
C ARG A 145 13.68 -3.73 12.57
N ASN A 146 14.34 -4.88 12.49
CA ASN A 146 14.73 -5.49 11.22
C ASN A 146 13.53 -5.88 10.36
N ALA A 147 12.44 -6.36 10.96
CA ALA A 147 11.21 -6.66 10.22
C ALA A 147 10.59 -5.39 9.63
N VAL A 148 10.53 -4.29 10.39
CA VAL A 148 10.05 -2.99 9.90
C VAL A 148 10.94 -2.49 8.77
N LEU A 149 12.26 -2.49 8.96
CA LEU A 149 13.21 -2.05 7.93
C LEU A 149 13.08 -2.87 6.64
N ARG A 150 12.92 -4.19 6.74
CA ARG A 150 12.68 -5.04 5.57
C ARG A 150 11.37 -4.68 4.88
N ALA A 151 10.30 -4.45 5.62
CA ALA A 151 9.01 -4.05 5.05
C ALA A 151 9.07 -2.67 4.36
N THR A 152 9.87 -1.73 4.88
CA THR A 152 10.05 -0.40 4.26
C THR A 152 11.00 -0.45 3.06
N LEU A 153 12.03 -1.30 3.11
CA LEU A 153 13.04 -1.44 2.05
C LEU A 153 12.68 -2.48 0.99
N GLU A 154 11.67 -3.31 1.22
CA GLU A 154 10.98 -4.03 0.15
C GLU A 154 10.31 -2.99 -0.73
N TYR A 155 11.13 -2.46 -1.65
CA TYR A 155 10.64 -1.78 -2.82
C TYR A 155 9.56 -2.68 -3.43
N PRO A 156 8.40 -2.14 -3.84
CA PRO A 156 7.54 -2.86 -4.74
C PRO A 156 8.34 -3.07 -6.03
N GLU A 157 9.13 -4.14 -6.07
CA GLU A 157 9.55 -4.82 -7.29
C GLU A 157 8.27 -4.87 -8.12
N SER A 158 8.28 -4.11 -9.21
CA SER A 158 7.21 -3.98 -10.17
C SER A 158 6.38 -5.25 -10.18
N ARG A 159 5.21 -5.19 -9.53
CA ARG A 159 4.12 -6.13 -9.80
C ARG A 159 3.64 -5.75 -11.19
N SER A 160 4.50 -6.01 -12.17
CA SER A 160 4.19 -6.12 -13.57
C SER A 160 3.03 -7.09 -13.59
N GLN A 161 1.85 -6.49 -13.74
CA GLN A 161 0.79 -6.98 -14.58
C GLN A 161 1.31 -8.14 -15.44
N ASP A 162 1.10 -9.35 -14.95
CA ASP A 162 1.02 -10.56 -15.76
C ASP A 162 -0.27 -10.40 -16.59
N VAL A 163 -0.22 -9.48 -17.54
CA VAL A 163 -1.16 -9.36 -18.63
C VAL A 163 -0.58 -10.28 -19.68
N GLY A 164 -1.26 -11.41 -19.85
CA GLY A 164 -0.71 -12.59 -20.49
C GLY A 164 -0.12 -12.35 -21.87
N VAL A 165 0.93 -13.12 -22.16
CA VAL A 165 1.23 -13.49 -23.54
C VAL A 165 0.21 -14.57 -23.92
N MET A 166 -0.89 -14.10 -24.48
CA MET A 166 -1.80 -14.89 -25.29
C MET A 166 -0.98 -15.56 -26.39
N GLU A 167 -0.74 -16.86 -26.23
CA GLU A 167 -0.01 -17.68 -27.20
C GLU A 167 -0.76 -17.66 -28.54
N PRO A 168 -0.15 -17.17 -29.64
CA PRO A 168 -0.76 -17.25 -30.96
C PRO A 168 -0.68 -18.71 -31.43
N SER A 169 -1.85 -19.34 -31.60
CA SER A 169 -2.01 -20.66 -32.17
C SER A 169 -1.52 -20.71 -33.62
N HIS A 170 -0.21 -20.93 -33.79
CA HIS A 170 0.36 -21.32 -35.06
C HIS A 170 0.07 -22.80 -35.31
N ALA A 171 -0.94 -23.04 -36.15
CA ALA A 171 -1.14 -24.30 -36.84
C ALA A 171 0.15 -24.66 -37.61
N TYR A 172 0.90 -25.62 -37.09
CA TYR A 172 1.87 -26.37 -37.88
C TYR A 172 1.20 -27.67 -38.31
N ASP A 173 0.88 -27.74 -39.60
CA ASP A 173 0.69 -29.00 -40.33
C ASP A 173 1.93 -29.87 -40.13
N ASP A 174 1.72 -31.08 -39.62
CA ASP A 174 2.74 -32.12 -39.43
C ASP A 174 2.66 -33.12 -40.59
N PRO A 175 3.59 -33.08 -41.57
CA PRO A 175 3.52 -33.92 -42.76
C PRO A 175 4.23 -35.28 -42.62
N PHE A 176 4.37 -35.84 -41.41
CA PHE A 176 4.98 -37.18 -41.23
C PHE A 176 4.23 -38.10 -40.27
N ARG A 177 2.91 -38.27 -40.46
CA ARG A 177 2.19 -39.40 -39.87
C ARG A 177 2.39 -40.67 -40.69
N ILE A 178 3.47 -41.39 -40.39
CA ILE A 178 3.75 -42.73 -40.92
C ILE A 178 2.68 -43.71 -40.42
N GLN A 179 1.98 -44.35 -41.36
CA GLN A 179 1.00 -45.40 -41.09
C GLN A 179 1.71 -46.62 -40.48
N SER A 180 1.45 -46.87 -39.20
CA SER A 180 1.82 -48.14 -38.56
C SER A 180 0.67 -49.13 -38.74
N SER A 181 0.92 -50.12 -39.60
CA SER A 181 0.05 -51.24 -39.90
C SER A 181 0.01 -52.18 -38.70
N GLU A 182 -1.12 -52.27 -38.00
CA GLU A 182 -1.34 -53.28 -36.96
C GLU A 182 -2.29 -54.37 -37.47
N ARG A 183 -1.74 -55.59 -37.57
CA ARG A 183 -2.42 -56.79 -38.04
C ARG A 183 -3.38 -57.30 -36.95
N HIS A 184 -4.67 -57.40 -37.26
CA HIS A 184 -5.61 -58.15 -36.45
C HIS A 184 -5.53 -59.64 -36.78
N ALA A 185 -5.14 -60.43 -35.78
CA ALA A 185 -5.29 -61.88 -35.77
C ALA A 185 -6.73 -62.24 -35.37
N ALA A 186 -7.34 -63.14 -36.11
CA ALA A 186 -8.65 -63.71 -35.81
C ALA A 186 -8.56 -64.72 -34.65
N PRO A 187 -9.58 -64.79 -33.77
CA PRO A 187 -9.69 -65.84 -32.78
C PRO A 187 -10.32 -67.11 -33.35
N ILE A 188 -9.87 -68.22 -32.77
CA ILE A 188 -10.24 -69.61 -33.04
C ILE A 188 -11.53 -69.91 -32.29
N THR A 189 -12.57 -70.42 -32.95
CA THR A 189 -13.43 -71.51 -32.46
C THR A 189 -14.14 -72.19 -33.63
#